data_AF-A0A927RSF7-F1
#
_entry.id   AF-A0A927RSF7-F1
#
_cell.length_a   1.000
_cell.length_b   1.000
_cell.length_c   1.000
_cell.angle_alpha   90.00
_cell.angle_beta   90.00
_cell.angle_gamma   90.00
#
_symmetry.space_group_name_H-M   'P 1'
#
loop_
_entity.id
_entity.type
_entity.pdbx_description
1 polymer ?
#
loop_
_entity_poly.entity_id
_entity_poly.type
_entity_poly.pdbx_seq_one_letter_code
_entity_poly.pdbx_strand_id
1 'polypeptide(L)'
;MPMQQPIPQAPVQQPMPQAGANGVIYDLQGVRGRSMKVYEDKCVITTKVTFGSIMTGNASDGEKTIYYSDVLGVQFKLAKMQIGYLQLETASSSMNNKGSNFFNENSFTYDPGQVKETTNELMQQVADYIRSRVEFYKKQKNGGTTVVSLSPAEELKKFKELLDMGVITQEEFDAKKKALLGL
;
A
#
# COMPACT_ATOMS: atom_id res chain seq x y z
N MET A 1 3.76 47.03 -1.45
CA MET A 1 3.99 45.98 -0.44
C MET A 1 3.63 44.65 -1.09
N PRO A 2 4.58 43.76 -1.41
CA PRO A 2 4.26 42.49 -2.06
C PRO A 2 3.65 41.51 -1.06
N MET A 3 2.44 41.02 -1.37
CA MET A 3 1.78 39.98 -0.60
C MET A 3 2.58 38.67 -0.72
N GLN A 4 3.08 38.17 0.41
CA GLN A 4 3.70 36.85 0.51
C GLN A 4 2.62 35.79 0.22
N GLN A 5 2.84 35.00 -0.84
CA GLN A 5 2.04 33.82 -1.09
C GLN A 5 2.27 32.80 0.03
N PRO A 6 1.23 32.10 0.50
CA PRO A 6 1.39 31.07 1.51
C PRO A 6 2.24 29.92 0.95
N ILE A 7 3.34 29.64 1.67
CA ILE A 7 4.18 28.47 1.50
C ILE A 7 3.32 27.18 1.43
N PRO A 8 3.53 26.30 0.44
CA PRO A 8 2.86 25.02 0.38
C PRO A 8 3.27 24.18 1.58
N GLN A 9 2.30 23.86 2.43
CA GLN A 9 2.50 22.99 3.59
C GLN A 9 2.90 21.60 3.08
N ALA A 10 4.05 21.11 3.57
CA ALA A 10 4.49 19.75 3.26
C ALA A 10 3.38 18.75 3.67
N PRO A 11 3.13 17.70 2.86
CA PRO A 11 2.15 16.69 3.22
C PRO A 11 2.52 16.10 4.58
N VAL A 12 1.57 16.21 5.52
CA VAL A 12 1.66 15.61 6.84
C VAL A 12 1.98 14.13 6.64
N GLN A 13 3.20 13.72 6.99
CA GLN A 13 3.58 12.31 7.03
C GLN A 13 2.74 11.67 8.14
N GLN A 14 1.65 11.03 7.73
CA GLN A 14 0.81 10.24 8.62
C GLN A 14 1.69 9.09 9.17
N PRO A 15 1.63 8.80 10.48
CA PRO A 15 2.41 7.74 11.07
C PRO A 15 2.06 6.42 10.38
N MET A 16 3.08 5.73 9.87
CA MET A 16 2.90 4.44 9.21
C MET A 16 2.27 3.44 10.19
N PRO A 17 1.25 2.67 9.78
CA PRO A 17 0.69 1.60 10.59
C PRO A 17 1.81 0.63 11.02
N GLN A 18 1.92 0.38 12.34
CA GLN A 18 2.91 -0.56 12.87
C GLN A 18 2.52 -2.00 12.49
N ALA A 19 3.46 -2.75 11.93
CA ALA A 19 3.24 -4.14 11.56
C ALA A 19 3.02 -5.02 12.80
N GLY A 20 1.98 -5.85 12.79
CA GLY A 20 1.71 -6.87 13.80
C GLY A 20 2.74 -8.01 13.78
N ALA A 21 2.62 -8.95 14.73
CA ALA A 21 3.62 -9.99 15.05
C ALA A 21 4.12 -10.87 13.87
N ASN A 22 3.45 -10.85 12.71
CA ASN A 22 3.83 -11.61 11.51
C ASN A 22 4.10 -10.72 10.27
N GLY A 23 4.38 -9.43 10.46
CA GLY A 23 4.58 -8.48 9.35
C GLY A 23 3.27 -8.04 8.67
N VAL A 24 2.12 -8.45 9.21
CA VAL A 24 0.79 -8.00 8.76
C VAL A 24 0.58 -6.57 9.22
N ILE A 25 0.34 -5.66 8.28
CA ILE A 25 0.12 -4.24 8.55
C ILE A 25 -1.36 -3.96 8.74
N TYR A 26 -2.21 -4.59 7.93
CA TYR A 26 -3.66 -4.57 8.11
C TYR A 26 -4.25 -5.97 7.94
N ASP A 27 -5.17 -6.34 8.82
CA ASP A 27 -6.01 -7.54 8.70
C ASP A 27 -7.46 -7.10 8.62
N LEU A 28 -8.09 -7.31 7.46
CA LEU A 28 -9.38 -6.74 7.12
C LEU A 28 -10.40 -7.84 6.85
N GLN A 29 -11.55 -7.70 7.49
CA GLN A 29 -12.72 -8.52 7.18
C GLN A 29 -13.60 -7.82 6.15
N GLY A 30 -13.95 -8.54 5.10
CA GLY A 30 -14.85 -8.07 4.05
C GLY A 30 -16.21 -8.75 4.15
N VAL A 31 -17.05 -8.46 3.17
CA VAL A 31 -18.32 -9.15 2.99
C VAL A 31 -18.16 -10.35 2.06
N ARG A 32 -19.16 -11.23 2.05
CA ARG A 32 -19.23 -12.41 1.15
C ARG A 32 -18.05 -13.38 1.32
N GLY A 33 -17.59 -13.55 2.56
CA GLY A 33 -16.51 -14.49 2.89
C GLY A 33 -15.12 -14.04 2.47
N ARG A 34 -14.94 -12.76 2.11
CA ARG A 34 -13.62 -12.22 1.75
C ARG A 34 -12.92 -11.64 2.97
N SER A 35 -11.62 -11.90 3.08
CA SER A 35 -10.71 -11.23 4.01
C SER A 35 -9.46 -10.77 3.26
N MET A 36 -8.83 -9.69 3.71
CA MET A 36 -7.60 -9.19 3.11
C MET A 36 -6.55 -8.91 4.16
N LYS A 37 -5.34 -9.44 3.95
CA LYS A 37 -4.16 -9.12 4.73
C LYS A 37 -3.20 -8.28 3.89
N VAL A 38 -2.78 -7.15 4.43
CA VAL A 38 -1.86 -6.20 3.78
C VAL A 38 -0.51 -6.32 4.44
N TYR A 39 0.53 -6.50 3.63
CA TYR A 39 1.93 -6.53 4.02
C TYR A 39 2.67 -5.38 3.32
N GLU A 40 3.97 -5.28 3.57
CA GLU A 40 4.82 -4.25 2.98
C GLU A 40 5.05 -4.41 1.47
N ASP A 41 5.15 -5.65 0.99
CA ASP A 41 5.49 -6.01 -0.39
C ASP A 41 4.30 -6.58 -1.19
N LYS A 42 3.24 -7.01 -0.49
CA LYS A 42 2.11 -7.71 -1.08
C LYS A 42 0.82 -7.54 -0.27
N CYS A 43 -0.30 -7.87 -0.89
CA CYS A 43 -1.54 -8.16 -0.18
C CYS A 43 -2.03 -9.57 -0.50
N VAL A 44 -2.72 -10.18 0.44
CA VAL A 44 -3.31 -11.51 0.32
C VAL A 44 -4.82 -11.37 0.49
N ILE A 45 -5.57 -11.77 -0.53
CA ILE A 45 -7.04 -11.80 -0.50
C ILE A 45 -7.46 -13.26 -0.37
N THR A 46 -8.20 -13.59 0.68
CA THR A 46 -8.76 -14.93 0.90
C THR A 46 -10.25 -14.87 0.67
N THR A 47 -10.79 -15.80 -0.10
CA THR A 47 -12.24 -16.01 -0.27
C THR A 47 -12.59 -17.36 0.32
N LYS A 48 -13.42 -17.36 1.36
CA LYS A 48 -14.00 -18.57 1.94
C LYS A 48 -15.34 -18.86 1.28
N VAL A 49 -15.58 -20.14 1.01
CA VAL A 49 -16.89 -20.60 0.52
C VAL A 49 -17.96 -20.29 1.58
N THR A 50 -18.98 -19.54 1.18
CA THR A 50 -20.16 -19.27 2.01
C THR A 50 -21.35 -20.12 1.56
N PHE A 51 -22.32 -20.34 2.45
CA PHE A 51 -23.54 -21.09 2.15
C PHE A 51 -24.27 -20.55 0.90
N GLY A 52 -24.28 -19.22 0.71
CA GLY A 52 -24.84 -18.59 -0.49
C GLY A 52 -24.04 -18.86 -1.77
N SER A 53 -22.71 -18.94 -1.69
CA SER A 53 -21.85 -19.32 -2.83
C SER A 53 -22.07 -20.77 -3.27
N ILE A 54 -22.38 -21.67 -2.33
CA ILE A 54 -22.73 -23.07 -2.61
C ILE A 54 -24.10 -23.15 -3.30
N MET A 55 -25.13 -22.44 -2.78
CA MET A 55 -26.46 -22.42 -3.39
C MET A 55 -26.49 -21.81 -4.80
N THR A 56 -25.59 -20.87 -5.09
CA THR A 56 -25.51 -20.20 -6.40
C THR A 56 -24.58 -20.90 -7.40
N GLY A 57 -23.97 -22.04 -7.03
CA GLY A 57 -23.05 -22.78 -7.88
C GLY A 57 -21.70 -22.11 -8.12
N ASN A 58 -21.41 -21.01 -7.41
CA ASN A 58 -20.16 -20.22 -7.53
C ASN A 58 -19.26 -20.42 -6.30
N ALA A 59 -19.15 -21.67 -5.84
CA ALA A 59 -18.29 -22.02 -4.71
C ALA A 59 -16.83 -22.08 -5.17
N SER A 60 -16.08 -21.01 -4.88
CA SER A 60 -14.61 -21.00 -4.96
C SER A 60 -14.05 -20.73 -3.57
N ASP A 61 -13.25 -21.66 -3.06
CA ASP A 61 -12.32 -21.40 -1.96
C ASP A 61 -10.98 -21.03 -2.59
N GLY A 62 -10.36 -19.94 -2.13
CA GLY A 62 -9.12 -19.51 -2.74
C GLY A 62 -8.40 -18.45 -1.94
N GLU A 63 -7.09 -18.57 -1.91
CA GLU A 63 -6.18 -17.52 -1.45
C GLU A 63 -5.42 -16.98 -2.66
N LYS A 64 -5.42 -15.65 -2.78
CA LYS A 64 -4.68 -14.95 -3.83
C LYS A 64 -3.68 -14.00 -3.22
N THR A 65 -2.41 -14.27 -3.49
CA THR A 65 -1.32 -13.35 -3.17
C THR A 65 -1.07 -12.42 -4.36
N ILE A 66 -1.07 -11.12 -4.12
CA ILE A 66 -0.82 -10.07 -5.12
C ILE A 66 0.37 -9.25 -4.64
N TYR A 67 1.51 -9.40 -5.32
CA TYR A 67 2.71 -8.61 -5.07
C TYR A 67 2.56 -7.21 -5.68
N TYR A 68 2.92 -6.17 -4.94
CA TYR A 68 2.78 -4.79 -5.40
C TYR A 68 3.63 -4.48 -6.64
N SER A 69 4.73 -5.20 -6.84
CA SER A 69 5.59 -5.15 -8.04
C SER A 69 4.89 -5.54 -9.34
N ASP A 70 3.78 -6.29 -9.25
CA ASP A 70 3.03 -6.80 -10.40
C ASP A 70 1.65 -6.12 -10.55
N VAL A 71 1.37 -5.14 -9.69
CA VAL A 71 0.17 -4.32 -9.76
C VAL A 71 0.39 -3.19 -10.75
N LEU A 72 -0.47 -3.14 -11.76
CA LEU A 72 -0.54 -2.08 -12.76
C LEU A 72 -1.32 -0.88 -12.26
N GLY A 73 -2.38 -1.11 -11.48
CA GLY A 73 -3.28 -0.06 -10.97
C GLY A 73 -4.03 -0.48 -9.70
N VAL A 74 -4.50 0.50 -8.94
CA VAL A 74 -5.30 0.30 -7.72
C VAL A 74 -6.58 1.11 -7.81
N GLN A 75 -7.73 0.44 -7.86
CA GLN A 75 -9.04 1.06 -7.89
C GLN A 75 -9.71 0.95 -6.53
N PHE A 76 -10.15 2.08 -5.98
CA PHE A 76 -10.82 2.13 -4.68
C PHE A 76 -12.14 2.89 -4.81
N LYS A 77 -13.21 2.32 -4.26
CA LYS A 77 -14.53 2.95 -4.16
C LYS A 77 -15.09 2.80 -2.75
N LEU A 78 -15.50 3.93 -2.19
CA LEU A 78 -16.15 4.01 -0.88
C LEU A 78 -17.49 3.26 -0.86
N ALA A 79 -17.81 2.64 0.27
CA ALA A 79 -19.12 2.07 0.53
C ALA A 79 -20.14 3.21 0.78
N LYS A 80 -21.23 3.21 0.01
CA LYS A 80 -22.33 4.19 0.14
C LYS A 80 -23.66 3.41 0.09
N MET A 81 -24.51 3.67 -0.92
CA MET A 81 -25.70 2.84 -1.20
C MET A 81 -25.35 1.46 -1.78
N GLN A 82 -24.13 1.29 -2.28
CA GLN A 82 -23.58 0.02 -2.76
C GLN A 82 -22.36 -0.36 -1.93
N ILE A 83 -22.01 -1.65 -1.93
CA ILE A 83 -20.80 -2.16 -1.30
C ILE A 83 -19.55 -1.46 -1.83
N GLY A 84 -18.64 -1.13 -0.93
CA GLY A 84 -17.34 -0.58 -1.27
C GLY A 84 -16.41 -1.68 -1.77
N TYR A 85 -15.38 -1.28 -2.51
CA TYR A 85 -14.37 -2.23 -2.97
C TYR A 85 -12.98 -1.59 -3.15
N LEU A 86 -11.97 -2.44 -3.01
CA LEU A 86 -10.60 -2.19 -3.38
C LEU A 86 -10.18 -3.28 -4.38
N GLN A 87 -9.78 -2.89 -5.58
CA GLN A 87 -9.36 -3.79 -6.65
C GLN A 87 -7.92 -3.50 -7.06
N LEU A 88 -7.12 -4.56 -7.17
CA LEU A 88 -5.76 -4.49 -7.70
C LEU A 88 -5.74 -5.00 -9.14
N GLU A 89 -5.43 -4.11 -10.08
CA GLU A 89 -5.29 -4.45 -11.48
C GLU A 89 -3.90 -5.05 -11.71
N THR A 90 -3.82 -6.36 -11.88
CA THR A 90 -2.60 -7.09 -12.27
C THR A 90 -2.66 -7.44 -13.75
N ALA A 91 -1.53 -7.70 -14.42
CA ALA A 91 -1.53 -8.16 -15.83
C ALA A 91 -2.40 -9.41 -16.09
N SER A 92 -2.50 -10.31 -15.10
CA SER A 92 -3.36 -11.50 -15.12
C SER A 92 -4.88 -11.17 -15.12
N SER A 93 -5.27 -9.94 -14.72
CA SER A 93 -6.68 -9.52 -14.68
C SER A 93 -7.30 -9.36 -16.07
N SER A 94 -6.50 -9.31 -17.14
CA SER A 94 -7.00 -9.29 -18.52
C SER A 94 -7.56 -10.63 -18.99
N MET A 95 -7.43 -11.70 -18.19
CA MET A 95 -7.86 -13.06 -18.54
C MET A 95 -9.13 -13.53 -17.80
N ASN A 96 -9.61 -12.79 -16.80
CA ASN A 96 -10.83 -13.15 -16.05
C ASN A 96 -12.07 -12.47 -16.62
N ASN A 97 -12.78 -13.24 -17.44
CA ASN A 97 -14.18 -13.17 -17.88
C ASN A 97 -14.94 -11.82 -17.69
N LYS A 98 -15.20 -11.14 -18.82
CA LYS A 98 -15.96 -9.88 -18.97
C LYS A 98 -17.44 -9.91 -18.53
N GLY A 99 -17.91 -10.96 -17.84
CA GLY A 99 -19.33 -11.18 -17.55
C GLY A 99 -19.82 -10.73 -16.17
N SER A 100 -18.96 -10.50 -15.18
CA SER A 100 -19.42 -10.14 -13.82
C SER A 100 -18.40 -9.33 -13.02
N ASN A 101 -18.53 -8.00 -13.09
CA ASN A 101 -17.66 -7.01 -12.43
C ASN A 101 -17.62 -7.07 -10.88
N PHE A 102 -18.33 -8.00 -10.24
CA PHE A 102 -18.37 -8.19 -8.78
C PHE A 102 -17.64 -9.45 -8.28
N PHE A 103 -17.16 -10.32 -9.18
CA PHE A 103 -16.58 -11.62 -8.84
C PHE A 103 -15.09 -11.76 -9.20
N ASN A 104 -14.36 -10.66 -9.37
CA ASN A 104 -12.93 -10.74 -9.59
C ASN A 104 -12.21 -11.08 -8.27
N GLU A 105 -11.36 -12.12 -8.27
CA GLU A 105 -10.49 -12.52 -7.15
C GLU A 105 -9.54 -11.41 -6.70
N ASN A 106 -9.27 -10.43 -7.58
CA ASN A 106 -8.43 -9.28 -7.28
C ASN A 106 -9.15 -8.15 -6.53
N SER A 107 -10.42 -8.35 -6.17
CA SER A 107 -11.26 -7.32 -5.53
C SER A 107 -11.61 -7.71 -4.10
N PHE A 108 -11.15 -6.93 -3.15
CA PHE A 108 -11.67 -6.94 -1.79
C PHE A 108 -12.93 -6.07 -1.71
N THR A 109 -14.03 -6.62 -1.18
CA THR A 109 -15.31 -5.92 -1.03
C THR A 109 -15.66 -5.77 0.43
N TYR A 110 -16.15 -4.60 0.82
CA TYR A 110 -16.49 -4.30 2.21
C TYR A 110 -17.80 -3.52 2.32
N ASP A 111 -18.45 -3.66 3.47
CA ASP A 111 -19.66 -2.93 3.82
C ASP A 111 -19.61 -2.60 5.31
N PRO A 112 -19.43 -1.32 5.70
CA PRO A 112 -19.42 -0.91 7.10
C PRO A 112 -20.70 -1.26 7.86
N GLY A 113 -21.83 -1.43 7.16
CA GLY A 113 -23.09 -1.87 7.75
C GLY A 113 -23.10 -3.34 8.14
N GLN A 114 -22.25 -4.17 7.53
CA GLN A 114 -22.11 -5.60 7.85
C GLN A 114 -20.86 -5.92 8.67
N VAL A 115 -19.76 -5.21 8.42
CA VAL A 115 -18.48 -5.38 9.11
C VAL A 115 -18.07 -4.05 9.75
N LYS A 116 -18.41 -3.89 11.04
CA LYS A 116 -18.20 -2.62 11.77
C LYS A 116 -16.74 -2.19 11.87
N GLU A 117 -15.82 -3.15 11.88
CA GLU A 117 -14.37 -2.90 11.99
C GLU A 117 -13.80 -2.34 10.67
N THR A 118 -14.42 -2.65 9.54
CA THR A 118 -13.97 -2.22 8.21
C THR A 118 -14.73 -0.98 7.76
N THR A 119 -14.32 0.18 8.29
CA THR A 119 -14.94 1.47 7.97
C THR A 119 -14.42 2.03 6.64
N ASN A 120 -15.15 3.01 6.09
CA ASN A 120 -14.71 3.76 4.92
C ASN A 120 -13.37 4.48 5.15
N GLU A 121 -13.16 5.02 6.35
CA GLU A 121 -11.94 5.74 6.72
C GLU A 121 -10.74 4.79 6.75
N LEU A 122 -10.89 3.63 7.39
CA LEU A 122 -9.86 2.61 7.42
C LEU A 122 -9.54 2.12 6.01
N MET A 123 -10.56 1.84 5.20
CA MET A 123 -10.36 1.37 3.84
C MET A 123 -9.70 2.41 2.94
N GLN A 124 -9.94 3.70 3.17
CA GLN A 124 -9.23 4.76 2.49
C GLN A 124 -7.74 4.79 2.87
N GLN A 125 -7.43 4.68 4.16
CA GLN A 125 -6.04 4.58 4.63
C GLN A 125 -5.31 3.38 4.03
N VAL A 126 -5.97 2.22 3.97
CA VAL A 126 -5.43 1.01 3.35
C VAL A 126 -5.23 1.19 1.85
N ALA A 127 -6.19 1.81 1.15
CA ALA A 127 -6.09 2.09 -0.28
C ALA A 127 -4.90 3.01 -0.59
N ASP A 128 -4.73 4.08 0.19
CA ASP A 128 -3.63 5.03 0.02
C ASP A 128 -2.28 4.39 0.36
N TYR A 129 -2.22 3.56 1.40
CA TYR A 129 -1.03 2.77 1.72
C TYR A 129 -0.63 1.85 0.55
N ILE A 130 -1.56 1.05 0.03
CA ILE A 130 -1.31 0.13 -1.07
C ILE A 130 -0.90 0.89 -2.33
N ARG A 131 -1.56 2.01 -2.65
CA ARG A 131 -1.17 2.88 -3.78
C ARG A 131 0.27 3.35 -3.66
N SER A 132 0.64 3.89 -2.50
CA SER A 132 2.00 4.36 -2.24
C SER A 132 3.03 3.25 -2.44
N ARG A 133 2.76 2.04 -1.94
CA ARG A 133 3.64 0.88 -2.13
C ARG A 133 3.72 0.43 -3.57
N VAL A 134 2.60 0.35 -4.29
CA VAL A 134 2.58 0.02 -5.72
C VAL A 134 3.39 1.05 -6.52
N GLU A 135 3.24 2.35 -6.26
CA GLU A 135 4.03 3.38 -6.91
C GLU A 135 5.53 3.25 -6.61
N PHE A 136 5.90 2.94 -5.37
CA PHE A 136 7.28 2.67 -4.98
C PHE A 136 7.88 1.52 -5.81
N TYR A 137 7.20 0.38 -5.90
CA TYR A 137 7.70 -0.78 -6.66
C TYR A 137 7.66 -0.55 -8.18
N LYS A 138 6.69 0.20 -8.70
CA LYS A 138 6.66 0.58 -10.14
C LYS A 138 7.83 1.49 -10.50
N LYS A 139 8.20 2.43 -9.63
CA LYS A 139 9.39 3.29 -9.82
C LYS A 139 10.69 2.48 -9.77
N GLN A 140 10.77 1.44 -8.94
CA GLN A 140 11.91 0.51 -8.95
C GLN A 140 11.97 -0.34 -10.23
N LYS A 141 10.83 -0.81 -10.76
CA LYS A 141 10.78 -1.71 -11.93
C LYS A 141 11.08 -0.99 -13.26
N ASN A 142 10.73 0.30 -13.36
CA ASN A 142 11.02 1.12 -14.55
C ASN A 142 12.36 1.88 -14.48
N GLY A 143 13.10 1.75 -13.37
CA GLY A 143 14.44 2.31 -13.22
C GLY A 143 15.48 1.20 -13.28
N GLY A 144 16.09 0.97 -14.45
CA GLY A 144 17.41 0.38 -14.48
C GLY A 144 18.31 1.22 -13.58
N THR A 145 18.85 0.63 -12.51
CA THR A 145 19.79 1.23 -11.56
C THR A 145 19.59 2.74 -11.36
N THR A 146 18.45 3.16 -10.84
CA THR A 146 18.41 4.41 -10.07
C THR A 146 18.66 4.01 -8.64
N VAL A 147 19.95 3.97 -8.28
CA VAL A 147 20.41 4.32 -6.94
C VAL A 147 19.46 5.40 -6.47
N VAL A 148 18.75 5.18 -5.37
CA VAL A 148 17.93 6.23 -4.77
C VAL A 148 18.88 7.40 -4.59
N SER A 149 18.81 8.38 -5.48
CA SER A 149 19.29 9.71 -5.21
C SER A 149 18.30 10.26 -4.21
N LEU A 150 18.41 9.72 -3.00
CA LEU A 150 18.17 10.42 -1.77
C LEU A 150 18.84 11.77 -2.04
N SER A 151 18.05 12.84 -2.03
CA SER A 151 18.65 14.18 -2.03
C SER A 151 19.79 14.16 -1.01
N PRO A 152 20.95 14.80 -1.23
CA PRO A 152 22.06 14.79 -0.28
C PRO A 152 21.62 15.05 1.18
N ALA A 153 20.52 15.79 1.35
CA ALA A 153 19.82 16.02 2.60
C ALA A 153 19.28 14.75 3.32
N GLU A 154 18.72 13.77 2.60
CA GLU A 154 18.20 12.53 3.21
C GLU A 154 19.30 11.55 3.58
N GLU A 155 20.38 11.45 2.78
CA GLU A 155 21.56 10.69 3.17
C GLU A 155 22.22 11.31 4.41
N LEU A 156 22.35 12.64 4.45
CA LEU A 156 22.85 13.37 5.61
C LEU A 156 22.02 13.11 6.88
N LYS A 157 20.70 12.99 6.75
CA LYS A 157 19.82 12.69 7.87
C LYS A 157 20.12 11.31 8.46
N LYS A 158 20.33 10.31 7.60
CA LYS A 158 20.67 8.94 8.00
C LYS A 158 22.06 8.85 8.63
N PHE A 159 23.05 9.56 8.08
CA PHE A 159 24.38 9.64 8.68
C PHE A 159 24.34 10.34 10.06
N LYS A 160 23.46 11.33 10.23
CA LYS A 160 23.31 12.01 11.52
C LYS A 160 22.73 11.08 12.58
N GLU A 161 21.73 10.27 12.22
CA GLU A 161 21.20 9.25 13.12
C GLU A 161 22.26 8.23 13.54
N LEU A 162 23.13 7.80 12.63
CA LEU A 162 24.25 6.90 12.96
C LEU A 162 25.27 7.55 13.90
N LEU A 163 25.49 8.86 13.78
CA LEU A 163 26.36 9.62 14.68
C LEU A 163 25.74 9.77 16.08
N ASP A 164 24.44 10.10 16.15
CA ASP A 164 23.69 10.17 17.40
C ASP A 164 23.62 8.79 18.10
N MET A 165 23.57 7.70 17.33
CA MET A 165 23.67 6.32 17.83
C MET A 165 25.11 5.90 18.20
N GLY A 166 26.12 6.73 17.94
CA GLY A 166 27.53 6.42 18.18
C GLY A 166 28.11 5.31 17.29
N VAL A 167 27.43 4.98 16.18
CA VAL A 167 27.86 3.96 15.21
C VAL A 167 28.97 4.49 14.31
N ILE A 168 28.96 5.79 14.04
CA ILE A 168 30.03 6.48 13.29
C ILE A 168 30.54 7.67 14.10
N THR A 169 31.78 8.06 13.82
CA THR A 169 32.41 9.22 14.46
C THR A 169 32.14 10.53 13.72
N GLN A 170 32.34 11.67 14.40
CA GLN A 170 32.16 13.00 13.82
C GLN A 170 33.02 13.24 12.56
N GLU A 171 34.23 12.68 12.50
CA GLU A 171 35.11 12.78 11.33
C GLU A 171 34.58 11.98 10.14
N GLU A 172 34.03 10.78 10.37
CA GLU A 172 33.44 9.96 9.30
C GLU A 172 32.15 10.58 8.75
N PHE A 173 31.35 11.19 9.62
CA PHE A 173 30.18 11.96 9.22
C PHE A 173 30.55 13.15 8.33
N ASP A 174 31.56 13.94 8.71
CA ASP A 174 31.95 15.14 7.98
C ASP A 174 32.59 14.80 6.62
N ALA A 175 33.39 13.73 6.55
CA ALA A 175 33.94 13.22 5.31
C ALA A 175 32.84 12.77 4.32
N LYS A 176 31.83 12.03 4.81
CA LYS A 176 30.68 11.61 3.99
C LYS A 176 29.82 12.80 3.57
N LYS A 177 29.61 13.78 4.45
CA LYS A 177 28.90 15.02 4.15
C LYS A 177 29.56 15.83 3.04
N LYS A 178 30.89 15.97 3.09
CA LYS A 178 31.65 16.70 2.09
C LYS A 178 31.63 16.00 0.73
N ALA A 179 31.76 14.67 0.72
CA ALA A 179 31.64 13.86 -0.48
C ALA A 179 30.23 13.94 -1.11
N LEU A 180 29.17 13.97 -0.28
CA LEU A 180 27.78 14.08 -0.75
C LEU A 180 27.42 15.47 -1.27
N LEU A 181 28.07 16.53 -0.77
CA LEU A 181 27.86 17.91 -1.21
C LEU A 181 28.81 18.35 -2.34
N GLY A 182 29.74 17.48 -2.77
CA GLY A 182 30.62 17.72 -3.91
C GLY A 182 31.64 18.85 -3.74
N LEU A 183 32.13 19.06 -2.51
CA LEU A 183 33.06 20.14 -2.12
C LEU A 183 34.50 19.68 -1.89
#